data_AF-A0A5B7X3W3-F1
#
_entry.id   AF-A0A5B7X3W3-F1
#
_cell.length_a   1.000
_cell.length_b   1.000
_cell.length_c   1.000
_cell.angle_alpha   90.00
_cell.angle_beta   90.00
_cell.angle_gamma   90.00
#
_symmetry.space_group_name_H-M   'P 1'
#
loop_
_entity.id
_entity.type
_entity.pdbx_description
1 polymer ?
#
loop_
_entity_poly.entity_id
_entity_poly.type
_entity_poly.pdbx_seq_one_letter_code
_entity_poly.pdbx_strand_id
1 'polypeptide(L)'
;MKLNDQIISIFLLCSSLLLAGNAFSFQQEEIRHMMAQDTILVVSTGMNFELPAEFPSGWTTFKYDNRSGDTHFFVLEKLPEGKSIENTRKEVVPVFNRAMDYINNGDSEQGFAEFNDLPAWFFDVVFTGGPGLISPGRAAITTVDLEPGNYVIECYVKMPNGMFHTAMGMLEEFKVKETKGEGKPPYEDVLLEISADEGITYKENPREGKMNFSVFFRDQKPHEHFVGHDVHLVRLEENANLDELNTWMNWSDPDAFKTPVPEGVIFLGGTQEMPEGKTSYFTATLTPGNYAFIAEVPDPRSKNMLVTFSIPGNRLSKR
;
A
#
# COMPACT_ATOMS: atom_id res chain seq x y z
N MET A 1 -7.13 2.75 70.26
CA MET A 1 -8.14 3.53 69.51
C MET A 1 -7.58 3.73 68.11
N LYS A 2 -8.34 3.30 67.10
CA LYS A 2 -7.93 3.03 65.71
C LYS A 2 -7.41 4.28 64.99
N LEU A 3 -6.23 4.18 64.36
CA LEU A 3 -5.86 4.69 63.02
C LEU A 3 -4.34 4.53 62.89
N ASN A 4 -3.85 3.55 62.13
CA ASN A 4 -2.53 3.66 61.45
C ASN A 4 -2.13 2.51 60.49
N ASP A 5 -3.02 1.60 60.11
CA ASP A 5 -2.65 0.50 59.18
C ASP A 5 -3.13 0.67 57.72
N GLN A 6 -3.62 1.86 57.33
CA GLN A 6 -4.06 2.12 55.94
C GLN A 6 -3.10 2.96 55.08
N ILE A 7 -1.98 3.45 55.61
CA ILE A 7 -1.08 4.34 54.85
C ILE A 7 0.05 3.56 54.14
N ILE A 8 0.39 2.35 54.60
CA ILE A 8 1.53 1.60 54.05
C ILE A 8 1.18 0.79 52.78
N SER A 9 -0.09 0.49 52.51
CA SER A 9 -0.51 -0.19 51.27
C SER A 9 -0.75 0.74 50.07
N ILE A 10 -0.84 2.06 50.26
CA ILE A 10 -1.03 3.02 49.16
C ILE A 10 0.32 3.43 48.53
N PHE A 11 1.41 3.41 49.30
CA PHE A 11 2.74 3.75 48.79
C PHE A 11 3.37 2.68 47.89
N LEU A 12 3.02 1.40 48.08
CA LEU A 12 3.48 0.30 47.23
C LEU A 12 2.68 0.13 45.93
N LEU A 13 1.39 0.52 45.91
CA LEU A 13 0.62 0.55 44.66
C LEU A 13 1.03 1.73 43.75
N CYS A 14 1.26 2.92 44.32
CA CYS A 14 1.69 4.10 43.55
C CYS A 14 3.08 3.93 42.93
N SER A 15 4.02 3.23 43.60
CA SER A 15 5.36 2.98 43.06
C SER A 15 5.36 1.95 41.93
N SER A 16 4.45 0.97 41.94
CA SER A 16 4.26 0.04 40.81
C SER A 16 3.59 0.68 39.59
N LEU A 17 2.66 1.62 39.79
CA LEU A 17 2.05 2.43 38.72
C LEU A 17 3.02 3.46 38.12
N LEU A 18 3.90 4.04 38.93
CA LEU A 18 4.96 4.94 38.46
C LEU A 18 6.04 4.19 37.66
N LEU A 19 6.40 2.96 38.06
CA LEU A 19 7.34 2.12 37.31
C LEU A 19 6.74 1.59 35.99
N ALA A 20 5.47 1.19 35.98
CA ALA A 20 4.77 0.79 34.75
C ALA A 20 4.52 1.98 33.80
N GLY A 21 4.19 3.16 34.34
CA GLY A 21 4.04 4.39 33.57
C GLY A 21 5.37 4.86 32.94
N ASN A 22 6.47 4.74 33.68
CA ASN A 22 7.81 5.07 33.16
C ASN A 22 8.33 4.03 32.16
N ALA A 23 8.05 2.73 32.34
CA ALA A 23 8.41 1.71 31.36
C ALA A 23 7.58 1.86 30.07
N PHE A 24 6.29 2.18 30.18
CA PHE A 24 5.42 2.44 29.04
C PHE A 24 5.82 3.75 28.32
N SER A 25 6.16 4.81 29.06
CA SER A 25 6.64 6.07 28.45
C SER A 25 8.03 5.93 27.85
N PHE A 26 8.95 5.16 28.44
CA PHE A 26 10.25 4.83 27.84
C PHE A 26 10.08 3.99 26.58
N GLN A 27 9.17 3.01 26.58
CA GLN A 27 8.91 2.18 25.41
C GLN A 27 8.21 2.98 24.30
N GLN A 28 7.38 3.97 24.66
CA GLN A 28 6.73 4.88 23.73
C GLN A 28 7.69 5.98 23.21
N GLU A 29 8.63 6.44 24.02
CA GLU A 29 9.74 7.31 23.60
C GLU A 29 10.79 6.56 22.80
N GLU A 30 11.14 5.32 23.14
CA GLU A 30 12.01 4.45 22.34
C GLU A 30 11.35 4.07 21.02
N ILE A 31 10.03 3.83 20.98
CA ILE A 31 9.29 3.68 19.72
C ILE A 31 9.29 5.01 18.96
N ARG A 32 9.09 6.17 19.59
CA ARG A 32 9.20 7.49 18.95
C ARG A 32 10.62 7.83 18.48
N HIS A 33 11.63 7.29 19.14
CA HIS A 33 13.05 7.50 18.84
C HIS A 33 13.56 6.48 17.80
N MET A 34 12.97 5.27 17.77
CA MET A 34 13.12 4.26 16.71
C MET A 34 12.28 4.59 15.47
N MET A 35 11.23 5.41 15.60
CA MET A 35 10.60 6.21 14.54
C MET A 35 11.53 7.36 14.17
N ALA A 36 12.75 7.03 13.78
CA ALA A 36 13.73 7.96 13.24
C ALA A 36 13.05 8.92 12.25
N GLN A 37 13.45 10.18 12.31
CA GLN A 37 12.88 11.39 11.67
C GLN A 37 12.54 11.32 10.15
N ASP A 38 12.71 10.17 9.49
CA ASP A 38 12.61 9.99 8.03
C ASP A 38 11.50 9.02 7.58
N THR A 39 10.65 8.51 8.49
CA THR A 39 9.54 7.60 8.15
C THR A 39 8.18 8.17 8.54
N ILE A 40 7.27 8.23 7.56
CA ILE A 40 5.86 8.57 7.75
C ILE A 40 5.08 7.30 8.08
N LEU A 41 4.52 7.23 9.29
CA LEU A 41 3.61 6.15 9.67
C LEU A 41 2.21 6.46 9.13
N VAL A 42 1.65 5.51 8.40
CA VAL A 42 0.25 5.50 7.97
C VAL A 42 -0.44 4.33 8.65
N VAL A 43 -1.61 4.52 9.24
CA VAL A 43 -2.36 3.46 9.92
C VAL A 43 -3.78 3.38 9.37
N SER A 44 -4.28 2.16 9.17
CA SER A 44 -5.70 1.90 8.94
C SER A 44 -6.23 0.98 10.03
N THR A 45 -7.39 1.31 10.61
CA THR A 45 -8.11 0.42 11.56
C THR A 45 -9.45 -0.05 10.99
N GLY A 46 -9.84 0.48 9.83
CA GLY A 46 -11.00 0.13 9.02
C GLY A 46 -10.87 0.84 7.67
N MET A 47 -11.96 1.43 7.18
CA MET A 47 -12.00 2.21 5.93
C MET A 47 -11.48 3.65 6.13
N ASN A 48 -10.24 3.78 6.59
CA ASN A 48 -9.62 5.08 6.89
C ASN A 48 -8.11 5.05 6.69
N PHE A 49 -7.51 6.23 6.58
CA PHE A 49 -6.07 6.44 6.73
C PHE A 49 -5.80 7.46 7.83
N GLU A 50 -4.84 7.16 8.70
CA GLU A 50 -4.30 8.09 9.68
C GLU A 50 -2.83 8.36 9.35
N LEU A 51 -2.50 9.62 9.09
CA LEU A 51 -1.15 10.08 8.75
C LEU A 51 -0.96 11.56 9.14
N PRO A 52 0.29 12.05 9.23
CA PRO A 52 0.56 13.47 9.41
C PRO A 52 0.02 14.30 8.22
N ALA A 53 -0.62 15.44 8.51
CA ALA A 53 -1.18 16.32 7.48
C ALA A 53 -0.13 16.99 6.58
N GLU A 54 1.13 17.10 7.02
CA GLU A 54 2.20 17.65 6.20
C GLU A 54 3.60 17.12 6.58
N PHE A 55 4.48 17.03 5.59
CA PHE A 55 5.89 16.66 5.78
C PHE A 55 6.78 17.23 4.67
N PRO A 56 8.12 17.28 4.86
CA PRO A 56 9.08 17.75 3.86
C PRO A 56 9.02 16.99 2.52
N SER A 57 9.46 17.63 1.43
CA SER A 57 9.66 16.99 0.12
C SER A 57 10.94 16.15 0.04
N GLY A 58 11.05 15.37 -1.03
CA GLY A 58 12.17 14.48 -1.32
C GLY A 58 11.84 13.02 -1.02
N TRP A 59 12.89 12.20 -0.93
CA TRP A 59 12.77 10.78 -0.57
C TRP A 59 12.08 10.60 0.77
N THR A 60 10.91 9.99 0.72
CA THR A 60 10.01 9.79 1.85
C THR A 60 9.74 8.30 1.99
N THR A 61 9.97 7.75 3.18
CA THR A 61 9.61 6.37 3.48
C THR A 61 8.27 6.33 4.19
N PHE A 62 7.32 5.60 3.65
CA PHE A 62 6.07 5.27 4.30
C PHE A 62 6.18 3.90 4.97
N LYS A 63 5.75 3.81 6.22
CA LYS A 63 5.39 2.54 6.86
C LYS A 63 3.88 2.51 6.96
N TYR A 64 3.24 1.70 6.13
CA TYR A 64 1.80 1.49 6.21
C TYR A 64 1.50 0.31 7.12
N ASP A 65 0.77 0.53 8.21
CA ASP A 65 0.37 -0.46 9.20
C ASP A 65 -1.14 -0.73 9.06
N ASN A 66 -1.48 -1.79 8.33
CA ASN A 66 -2.84 -2.23 8.13
C ASN A 66 -3.29 -3.06 9.34
N ARG A 67 -4.03 -2.42 10.26
CA ARG A 67 -4.60 -3.05 11.46
C ARG A 67 -6.08 -3.42 11.28
N SER A 68 -6.62 -3.26 10.08
CA SER A 68 -8.00 -3.62 9.76
C SER A 68 -8.14 -5.12 9.47
N GLY A 69 -9.37 -5.55 9.19
CA GLY A 69 -9.69 -6.91 8.76
C GLY A 69 -9.64 -7.11 7.25
N ASP A 70 -9.38 -6.07 6.47
CA ASP A 70 -9.46 -6.06 5.00
C ASP A 70 -8.09 -5.87 4.36
N THR A 71 -7.93 -6.29 3.10
CA THR A 71 -6.71 -5.98 2.33
C THR A 71 -6.81 -4.55 1.82
N HIS A 72 -5.71 -3.81 1.94
CA HIS A 72 -5.63 -2.42 1.52
C HIS A 72 -4.32 -2.15 0.80
N PHE A 73 -4.26 -1.04 0.08
CA PHE A 73 -3.05 -0.41 -0.40
C PHE A 73 -3.26 1.11 -0.26
N PHE A 74 -2.31 1.93 -0.68
CA PHE A 74 -2.70 3.25 -1.14
C PHE A 74 -1.84 3.73 -2.29
N VAL A 75 -2.49 4.36 -3.27
CA VAL A 75 -1.82 5.14 -4.32
C VAL A 75 -1.64 6.58 -3.84
N LEU A 76 -0.49 7.19 -4.15
CA LEU A 76 -0.20 8.59 -3.88
C LEU A 76 -0.54 9.41 -5.12
N GLU A 77 -1.54 10.28 -5.01
CA GLU A 77 -2.03 11.10 -6.11
C GLU A 77 -1.61 12.55 -5.90
N LYS A 78 -0.63 13.04 -6.67
CA LYS A 78 -0.31 14.46 -6.70
C LYS A 78 -1.40 15.20 -7.45
N LEU A 79 -2.13 16.07 -6.74
CA LEU A 79 -3.21 16.84 -7.32
C LEU A 79 -2.68 18.07 -8.07
N PRO A 80 -3.37 18.54 -9.12
CA PRO A 80 -3.09 19.82 -9.76
C PRO A 80 -3.20 20.99 -8.78
N GLU A 81 -2.52 22.11 -9.09
CA GLU A 81 -2.55 23.29 -8.24
C GLU A 81 -3.99 23.77 -7.98
N GLY A 82 -4.31 24.05 -6.72
CA GLY A 82 -5.63 24.50 -6.29
C GLY A 82 -6.69 23.40 -6.15
N LYS A 83 -6.34 22.13 -6.38
CA LYS A 83 -7.22 20.97 -6.13
C LYS A 83 -6.94 20.35 -4.78
N SER A 84 -8.00 19.82 -4.17
CA SER A 84 -7.99 19.17 -2.87
C SER A 84 -8.83 17.90 -2.85
N ILE A 85 -8.74 17.16 -1.74
CA ILE A 85 -9.63 16.01 -1.49
C ILE A 85 -11.11 16.38 -1.56
N GLU A 86 -11.49 17.62 -1.28
CA GLU A 86 -12.87 18.08 -1.42
C GLU A 86 -13.32 18.03 -2.90
N ASN A 87 -12.44 18.38 -3.84
CA ASN A 87 -12.72 18.23 -5.27
C ASN A 87 -12.83 16.76 -5.64
N THR A 88 -11.90 15.91 -5.21
CA THR A 88 -11.95 14.46 -5.47
C THR A 88 -13.28 13.86 -4.98
N ARG A 89 -13.68 14.17 -3.74
CA ARG A 89 -14.94 13.68 -3.15
C ARG A 89 -16.20 14.16 -3.88
N LYS A 90 -16.20 15.39 -4.40
CA LYS A 90 -17.40 15.99 -5.04
C LYS A 90 -17.50 15.71 -6.52
N GLU A 91 -16.37 15.61 -7.22
CA GLU A 91 -16.31 15.63 -8.68
C GLU A 91 -15.82 14.29 -9.26
N VAL A 92 -15.00 13.53 -8.53
CA VAL A 92 -14.38 12.28 -9.03
C VAL A 92 -15.10 11.04 -8.47
N VAL A 93 -15.17 10.90 -7.14
CA VAL A 93 -15.78 9.72 -6.48
C VAL A 93 -17.20 9.43 -6.99
N PRO A 94 -18.10 10.42 -7.20
CA PRO A 94 -19.42 10.14 -7.71
C PRO A 94 -19.44 9.58 -9.15
N VAL A 95 -18.43 9.90 -9.97
CA VAL A 95 -18.29 9.35 -11.34
C VAL A 95 -17.92 7.88 -11.26
N PHE A 96 -16.89 7.55 -10.47
CA PHE A 96 -16.48 6.16 -10.24
C PHE A 96 -17.60 5.31 -9.60
N ASN A 97 -18.37 5.87 -8.67
CA ASN A 97 -19.51 5.17 -8.10
C ASN A 97 -20.57 4.81 -9.15
N ARG A 98 -20.95 5.76 -10.01
CA ARG A 98 -21.90 5.48 -11.11
C ARG A 98 -21.34 4.46 -12.09
N ALA A 99 -20.07 4.58 -12.45
CA ALA A 99 -19.39 3.63 -13.33
C ALA A 99 -19.47 2.21 -12.75
N MET A 100 -19.14 2.05 -11.47
CA MET A 100 -19.20 0.77 -10.78
C MET A 100 -20.61 0.25 -10.60
N ASP A 101 -21.62 1.11 -10.38
CA ASP A 101 -23.02 0.68 -10.33
C ASP A 101 -23.42 -0.01 -11.66
N TYR A 102 -23.03 0.54 -12.80
CA TYR A 102 -23.30 -0.11 -14.10
C TYR A 102 -22.48 -1.38 -14.30
N ILE A 103 -21.16 -1.36 -14.03
CA ILE A 103 -20.28 -2.52 -14.17
C ILE A 103 -20.77 -3.70 -13.31
N ASN A 104 -21.12 -3.44 -12.05
CA ASN A 104 -21.60 -4.46 -11.11
C ASN A 104 -22.97 -5.04 -11.51
N ASN A 105 -23.77 -4.29 -12.29
CA ASN A 105 -25.04 -4.75 -12.85
C ASN A 105 -24.89 -5.40 -14.25
N GLY A 106 -23.65 -5.60 -14.73
CA GLY A 106 -23.35 -6.28 -15.99
C GLY A 106 -23.36 -5.37 -17.22
N ASP A 107 -23.42 -4.04 -17.04
CA ASP A 107 -23.38 -3.06 -18.13
C ASP A 107 -22.03 -2.32 -18.14
N SER A 108 -20.97 -3.04 -18.48
CA SER A 108 -19.62 -2.46 -18.52
C SER A 108 -19.51 -1.34 -19.56
N GLU A 109 -20.20 -1.42 -20.69
CA GLU A 109 -20.14 -0.37 -21.73
C GLU A 109 -20.63 0.97 -21.17
N GLN A 110 -21.80 0.99 -20.53
CA GLN A 110 -22.29 2.21 -19.90
C GLN A 110 -21.42 2.63 -18.71
N GLY A 111 -20.93 1.68 -17.91
CA GLY A 111 -20.05 2.01 -16.79
C GLY A 111 -18.77 2.72 -17.22
N PHE A 112 -18.13 2.26 -18.29
CA PHE A 112 -16.97 2.94 -18.87
C PHE A 112 -17.33 4.29 -19.49
N ALA A 113 -18.55 4.45 -20.03
CA ALA A 113 -19.01 5.72 -20.58
C ALA A 113 -19.16 6.83 -19.51
N GLU A 114 -19.45 6.48 -18.25
CA GLU A 114 -19.53 7.44 -17.14
C GLU A 114 -18.21 8.20 -16.91
N PHE A 115 -17.05 7.60 -17.22
CA PHE A 115 -15.75 8.26 -17.07
C PHE A 115 -15.57 9.48 -18.00
N ASN A 116 -16.42 9.66 -19.02
CA ASN A 116 -16.45 10.90 -19.82
C ASN A 116 -16.89 12.13 -19.01
N ASP A 117 -17.55 11.93 -17.86
CA ASP A 117 -17.97 12.99 -16.95
C ASP A 117 -16.87 13.37 -15.94
N LEU A 118 -15.68 12.74 -16.00
CA LEU A 118 -14.56 13.12 -15.15
C LEU A 118 -14.16 14.58 -15.44
N PRO A 119 -13.88 15.37 -14.38
CA PRO A 119 -13.54 16.76 -14.57
C PRO A 119 -12.17 16.87 -15.26
N ALA A 120 -11.99 17.87 -16.12
CA ALA A 120 -10.78 18.00 -16.94
C ALA A 120 -9.47 17.98 -16.13
N TRP A 121 -9.48 18.50 -14.89
CA TRP A 121 -8.31 18.50 -14.01
C TRP A 121 -7.89 17.11 -13.54
N PHE A 122 -8.79 16.12 -13.55
CA PHE A 122 -8.47 14.76 -13.12
C PHE A 122 -7.37 14.14 -13.99
N PHE A 123 -7.34 14.49 -15.29
CA PHE A 123 -6.33 14.00 -16.23
C PHE A 123 -4.94 14.63 -16.00
N ASP A 124 -4.83 15.63 -15.13
CA ASP A 124 -3.56 16.22 -14.70
C ASP A 124 -3.07 15.65 -13.35
N VAL A 125 -3.80 14.71 -12.74
CA VAL A 125 -3.38 14.00 -11.53
C VAL A 125 -2.20 13.09 -11.87
N VAL A 126 -1.17 13.09 -11.02
CA VAL A 126 0.02 12.25 -11.20
C VAL A 126 0.09 11.22 -10.09
N PHE A 127 0.04 9.94 -10.43
CA PHE A 127 0.30 8.85 -9.49
C PHE A 127 1.81 8.75 -9.23
N THR A 128 2.22 8.81 -7.96
CA THR A 128 3.63 8.91 -7.54
C THR A 128 4.06 7.76 -6.63
N GLY A 129 3.55 6.56 -6.88
CA GLY A 129 3.79 5.35 -6.12
C GLY A 129 2.89 5.24 -4.90
N GLY A 130 3.39 4.58 -3.86
CA GLY A 130 2.62 4.21 -2.67
C GLY A 130 2.79 2.72 -2.38
N PRO A 131 2.53 2.23 -1.16
CA PRO A 131 2.64 0.82 -0.86
C PRO A 131 1.59 0.03 -1.63
N GLY A 132 2.03 -1.05 -2.25
CA GLY A 132 1.13 -2.03 -2.85
C GLY A 132 0.25 -2.72 -1.79
N LEU A 133 -0.67 -3.56 -2.27
CA LEU A 133 -1.57 -4.38 -1.47
C LEU A 133 -0.88 -5.02 -0.25
N ILE A 134 -1.52 -4.93 0.90
CA ILE A 134 -1.07 -5.47 2.18
C ILE A 134 -2.24 -6.16 2.88
N SER A 135 -2.05 -7.45 3.18
CA SER A 135 -3.08 -8.26 3.85
C SER A 135 -3.37 -7.79 5.29
N PRO A 136 -4.52 -8.18 5.87
CA PRO A 136 -4.93 -7.78 7.21
C PRO A 136 -3.86 -8.04 8.29
N GLY A 137 -3.71 -7.08 9.22
CA GLY A 137 -2.79 -7.19 10.36
C GLY A 137 -1.31 -7.14 10.00
N ARG A 138 -0.96 -6.65 8.81
CA ARG A 138 0.43 -6.57 8.32
C ARG A 138 0.84 -5.13 8.01
N ALA A 139 2.14 -4.94 7.79
CA ALA A 139 2.70 -3.67 7.41
C ALA A 139 3.53 -3.76 6.14
N ALA A 140 3.47 -2.70 5.33
CA ALA A 140 4.30 -2.49 4.15
C ALA A 140 5.26 -1.31 4.38
N ILE A 141 6.43 -1.36 3.76
CA ILE A 141 7.41 -0.26 3.77
C ILE A 141 7.73 0.09 2.33
N THR A 142 7.49 1.34 1.94
CA THR A 142 7.71 1.83 0.59
C THR A 142 8.37 3.20 0.65
N THR A 143 9.38 3.44 -0.19
CA THR A 143 10.10 4.71 -0.28
C THR A 143 9.94 5.29 -1.69
N VAL A 144 9.55 6.56 -1.76
CA VAL A 144 9.28 7.29 -3.00
C VAL A 144 9.86 8.71 -2.92
N ASP A 145 10.20 9.31 -4.06
CA ASP A 145 10.66 10.71 -4.14
C ASP A 145 9.46 11.63 -4.41
N LEU A 146 9.11 12.48 -3.45
CA LEU A 146 7.92 13.33 -3.52
C LEU A 146 8.28 14.78 -3.75
N GLU A 147 7.69 15.36 -4.79
CA GLU A 147 7.76 16.80 -5.03
C GLU A 147 6.79 17.56 -4.11
N PRO A 148 7.07 18.83 -3.78
CA PRO A 148 6.10 19.70 -3.12
C PRO A 148 4.76 19.73 -3.85
N GLY A 149 3.67 19.74 -3.09
CA GLY A 149 2.32 19.70 -3.64
C GLY A 149 1.27 19.25 -2.64
N ASN A 150 0.02 19.26 -3.10
CA ASN A 150 -1.10 18.67 -2.40
C ASN A 150 -1.34 17.26 -2.91
N TYR A 151 -1.56 16.31 -2.01
CA TYR A 151 -1.71 14.91 -2.36
C TYR A 151 -2.96 14.33 -1.71
N VAL A 152 -3.57 13.39 -2.42
CA VAL A 152 -4.54 12.45 -1.85
C VAL A 152 -3.92 11.07 -1.84
N ILE A 153 -4.17 10.31 -0.78
CA ILE A 153 -4.01 8.86 -0.79
C ILE A 153 -5.36 8.19 -0.90
N GLU A 154 -5.44 7.13 -1.69
CA GLU A 154 -6.68 6.41 -1.97
C GLU A 154 -6.46 4.89 -1.95
N CYS A 155 -7.47 4.15 -1.47
CA CYS A 155 -7.60 2.71 -1.68
C CYS A 155 -8.92 2.42 -2.39
N TYR A 156 -8.85 1.77 -3.56
CA TYR A 156 -10.02 1.36 -4.34
C TYR A 156 -10.20 -0.17 -4.40
N VAL A 157 -9.70 -0.94 -3.43
CA VAL A 157 -10.14 -2.35 -3.31
C VAL A 157 -11.66 -2.38 -3.15
N LYS A 158 -12.34 -3.36 -3.77
CA LYS A 158 -13.80 -3.50 -3.68
C LYS A 158 -14.22 -4.27 -2.46
N MET A 159 -15.32 -3.84 -1.85
CA MET A 159 -16.10 -4.66 -0.94
C MET A 159 -16.77 -5.83 -1.66
N PRO A 160 -17.27 -6.86 -0.94
CA PRO A 160 -18.01 -7.96 -1.54
C PRO A 160 -19.23 -7.53 -2.39
N ASN A 161 -19.80 -6.34 -2.12
CA ASN A 161 -20.90 -5.77 -2.89
C ASN A 161 -20.44 -4.96 -4.12
N GLY A 162 -19.15 -4.95 -4.44
CA GLY A 162 -18.56 -4.25 -5.59
C GLY A 162 -18.30 -2.76 -5.38
N MET A 163 -18.59 -2.19 -4.22
CA MET A 163 -18.27 -0.79 -3.91
C MET A 163 -16.78 -0.63 -3.59
N PHE A 164 -16.13 0.39 -4.14
CA PHE A 164 -14.76 0.75 -3.79
C PHE A 164 -14.64 1.26 -2.34
N HIS A 165 -13.53 0.95 -1.67
CA HIS A 165 -13.25 1.48 -0.33
C HIS A 165 -13.20 3.02 -0.31
N THR A 166 -12.73 3.68 -1.38
CA THR A 166 -12.80 5.14 -1.56
C THR A 166 -14.22 5.67 -1.35
N ALA A 167 -15.21 5.00 -1.93
CA ALA A 167 -16.62 5.37 -1.80
C ALA A 167 -17.13 5.23 -0.36
N MET A 168 -16.46 4.40 0.44
CA MET A 168 -16.71 4.21 1.88
C MET A 168 -15.93 5.18 2.76
N GLY A 169 -15.09 6.04 2.18
CA GLY A 169 -14.32 7.05 2.90
C GLY A 169 -12.82 6.78 3.01
N MET A 170 -12.29 5.72 2.36
CA MET A 170 -10.87 5.36 2.42
C MET A 170 -9.99 6.19 1.47
N LEU A 171 -9.97 7.50 1.73
CA LEU A 171 -9.08 8.46 1.11
C LEU A 171 -8.76 9.58 2.10
N GLU A 172 -7.54 10.11 2.05
CA GLU A 172 -7.08 11.16 2.98
C GLU A 172 -6.11 12.12 2.29
N GLU A 173 -6.11 13.38 2.73
CA GLU A 173 -5.27 14.44 2.17
C GLU A 173 -4.01 14.67 3.01
N PHE A 174 -2.91 15.00 2.36
CA PHE A 174 -1.73 15.56 3.01
C PHE A 174 -0.96 16.51 2.09
N LYS A 175 -0.09 17.32 2.67
CA LYS A 175 0.74 18.29 1.96
C LYS A 175 2.22 17.93 2.03
N VAL A 176 2.87 17.88 0.87
CA VAL A 176 4.33 17.83 0.77
C VAL A 176 4.87 19.26 0.67
N LYS A 177 5.76 19.61 1.59
CA LYS A 177 6.29 20.97 1.74
C LYS A 177 7.46 21.26 0.81
N GLU A 178 7.65 22.54 0.50
CA GLU A 178 8.83 23.08 -0.19
C GLU A 178 10.14 22.82 0.54
N THR A 179 10.09 22.65 1.87
CA THR A 179 11.28 22.27 2.64
C THR A 179 11.68 20.86 2.26
N LYS A 180 12.93 20.70 1.81
CA LYS A 180 13.49 19.40 1.44
C LYS A 180 13.91 18.64 2.69
N GLY A 181 13.44 17.41 2.83
CA GLY A 181 13.85 16.48 3.87
C GLY A 181 15.25 15.91 3.60
N GLU A 182 15.79 15.20 4.59
CA GLU A 182 17.12 14.58 4.52
C GLU A 182 17.08 13.11 4.07
N GLY A 183 15.87 12.61 3.79
CA GLY A 183 15.64 11.24 3.35
C GLY A 183 16.41 10.88 2.09
N LYS A 184 16.69 9.59 1.95
CA LYS A 184 17.48 9.00 0.84
C LYS A 184 16.79 7.72 0.38
N PRO A 185 16.97 7.32 -0.90
CA PRO A 185 16.53 6.02 -1.32
C PRO A 185 17.33 4.94 -0.57
N PRO A 186 16.74 3.78 -0.25
CA PRO A 186 17.48 2.68 0.32
C PRO A 186 18.49 2.12 -0.70
N TYR A 187 19.51 1.42 -0.20
CA TYR A 187 20.33 0.56 -1.07
C TYR A 187 19.46 -0.57 -1.62
N GLU A 188 19.62 -0.90 -2.91
CA GLU A 188 18.88 -1.95 -3.60
C GLU A 188 19.57 -3.33 -3.46
N ASP A 189 18.83 -4.34 -3.01
CA ASP A 189 19.31 -5.74 -3.03
C ASP A 189 18.89 -6.46 -4.32
N VAL A 190 17.73 -6.09 -4.88
CA VAL A 190 17.12 -6.68 -6.09
C VAL A 190 16.52 -5.53 -6.90
N LEU A 191 16.91 -5.43 -8.17
CA LEU A 191 16.31 -4.49 -9.11
C LEU A 191 15.18 -5.17 -9.88
N LEU A 192 13.95 -4.68 -9.73
CA LEU A 192 12.85 -4.98 -10.63
C LEU A 192 12.75 -3.90 -11.70
N GLU A 193 12.42 -4.33 -12.91
CA GLU A 193 12.02 -3.46 -14.00
C GLU A 193 10.64 -3.92 -14.47
N ILE A 194 9.73 -2.97 -14.65
CA ILE A 194 8.40 -3.23 -15.22
C ILE A 194 8.23 -2.45 -16.51
N SER A 195 7.67 -3.12 -17.52
CA SER A 195 7.27 -2.48 -18.76
C SER A 195 6.11 -3.21 -19.42
N ALA A 196 5.45 -2.57 -20.36
CA ALA A 196 4.43 -3.26 -21.14
C ALA A 196 4.97 -4.33 -22.10
N ASP A 197 6.18 -4.15 -22.61
CA ASP A 197 6.77 -5.06 -23.61
C ASP A 197 7.41 -6.30 -22.95
N GLU A 198 8.09 -6.12 -21.81
CA GLU A 198 8.79 -7.21 -21.12
C GLU A 198 8.04 -7.75 -19.89
N GLY A 199 7.00 -7.06 -19.41
CA GLY A 199 6.34 -7.38 -18.15
C GLY A 199 7.22 -7.05 -16.94
N ILE A 200 7.16 -7.87 -15.90
CA ILE A 200 8.02 -7.77 -14.71
C ILE A 200 9.27 -8.60 -14.94
N THR A 201 10.44 -7.97 -14.82
CA THR A 201 11.73 -8.65 -14.79
C THR A 201 12.49 -8.27 -13.52
N TYR A 202 13.42 -9.10 -13.06
CA TYR A 202 14.25 -8.75 -11.92
C TYR A 202 15.70 -9.24 -12.10
N LYS A 203 16.63 -8.47 -11.55
CA LYS A 203 18.05 -8.81 -11.43
C LYS A 203 18.32 -9.23 -9.99
N GLU A 204 19.29 -10.12 -9.82
CA GLU A 204 19.61 -10.80 -8.56
C GLU A 204 18.45 -11.69 -8.04
N ASN A 205 18.78 -12.85 -7.48
CA ASN A 205 17.74 -13.71 -6.90
C ASN A 205 17.31 -13.19 -5.53
N PRO A 206 15.99 -13.01 -5.27
CA PRO A 206 15.49 -12.80 -3.93
C PRO A 206 16.00 -13.89 -2.97
N ARG A 207 16.33 -13.51 -1.74
CA ARG A 207 16.92 -14.39 -0.71
C ARG A 207 16.19 -14.22 0.62
N GLU A 208 16.36 -15.21 1.49
CA GLU A 208 15.84 -15.16 2.86
C GLU A 208 16.40 -13.94 3.61
N GLY A 209 15.55 -13.28 4.41
CA GLY A 209 15.89 -12.10 5.21
C GLY A 209 15.23 -10.82 4.71
N LYS A 210 15.63 -9.71 5.32
CA LYS A 210 15.18 -8.37 4.93
C LYS A 210 15.87 -7.96 3.62
N MET A 211 15.06 -7.55 2.65
CA MET A 211 15.48 -7.19 1.30
C MET A 211 14.86 -5.87 0.89
N ASN A 212 15.63 -5.01 0.22
CA ASN A 212 15.13 -3.83 -0.46
C ASN A 212 15.03 -4.08 -1.96
N PHE A 213 13.85 -3.83 -2.51
CA PHE A 213 13.54 -3.98 -3.91
C PHE A 213 13.41 -2.59 -4.52
N SER A 214 14.19 -2.28 -5.56
CA SER A 214 13.93 -1.13 -6.43
C SER A 214 12.99 -1.58 -7.55
N VAL A 215 12.06 -0.71 -7.96
CA VAL A 215 11.16 -0.96 -9.08
C VAL A 215 11.28 0.21 -10.04
N PHE A 216 11.92 -0.04 -11.18
CA PHE A 216 12.10 0.94 -12.25
C PHE A 216 10.99 0.78 -13.30
N PHE A 217 10.24 1.85 -13.54
CA PHE A 217 9.18 1.91 -14.53
C PHE A 217 9.76 2.32 -15.88
N ARG A 218 10.03 1.35 -16.76
CA ARG A 218 10.67 1.61 -18.06
C ARG A 218 9.75 2.32 -19.03
N ASP A 219 8.46 2.04 -18.95
CA ASP A 219 7.37 2.80 -19.54
C ASP A 219 6.27 2.96 -18.49
N GLN A 220 5.30 3.82 -18.78
CA GLN A 220 4.06 3.87 -18.02
C GLN A 220 2.92 4.14 -18.98
N LYS A 221 2.03 3.17 -19.16
CA LYS A 221 0.87 3.29 -20.05
C LYS A 221 -0.38 2.74 -19.38
N PRO A 222 -1.55 3.35 -19.64
CA PRO A 222 -2.80 2.81 -19.14
C PRO A 222 -3.08 1.44 -19.77
N HIS A 223 -3.57 0.51 -18.95
CA HIS A 223 -4.16 -0.75 -19.38
C HIS A 223 -5.63 -0.56 -19.78
N GLU A 224 -6.30 -1.65 -20.13
CA GLU A 224 -7.70 -1.67 -20.61
C GLU A 224 -8.71 -1.06 -19.61
N HIS A 225 -8.28 -0.86 -18.36
CA HIS A 225 -9.02 -0.30 -17.24
C HIS A 225 -8.35 0.97 -16.67
N PHE A 226 -7.59 1.68 -17.50
CA PHE A 226 -7.00 3.03 -17.27
C PHE A 226 -5.88 3.16 -16.23
N VAL A 227 -5.66 2.17 -15.36
CA VAL A 227 -4.52 2.18 -14.43
C VAL A 227 -3.23 1.77 -15.14
N GLY A 228 -2.10 2.19 -14.57
CA GLY A 228 -0.77 1.92 -15.10
C GLY A 228 -0.18 0.60 -14.60
N HIS A 229 1.11 0.43 -14.84
CA HIS A 229 1.93 -0.58 -14.21
C HIS A 229 2.13 -0.28 -12.73
N ASP A 230 2.05 -1.32 -11.92
CA ASP A 230 2.50 -1.37 -10.53
C ASP A 230 3.13 -2.74 -10.22
N VAL A 231 3.63 -2.95 -9.01
CA VAL A 231 4.18 -4.25 -8.60
C VAL A 231 3.81 -4.57 -7.16
N HIS A 232 3.09 -5.66 -6.96
CA HIS A 232 2.80 -6.25 -5.66
C HIS A 232 3.68 -7.46 -5.39
N LEU A 233 4.07 -7.65 -4.13
CA LEU A 233 4.68 -8.88 -3.66
C LEU A 233 3.64 -9.72 -2.91
N VAL A 234 3.47 -10.96 -3.32
CA VAL A 234 2.62 -11.93 -2.63
C VAL A 234 3.43 -13.13 -2.13
N ARG A 235 3.05 -13.66 -0.98
CA ARG A 235 3.38 -15.02 -0.55
C ARG A 235 2.24 -15.95 -0.94
N LEU A 236 2.61 -17.12 -1.43
CA LEU A 236 1.70 -18.16 -1.89
C LEU A 236 1.80 -19.36 -0.96
N GLU A 237 0.71 -19.65 -0.24
CA GLU A 237 0.57 -20.86 0.57
C GLU A 237 0.30 -22.08 -0.33
N GLU A 238 0.37 -23.30 0.24
CA GLU A 238 0.26 -24.55 -0.54
C GLU A 238 -1.06 -24.69 -1.32
N ASN A 239 -2.14 -24.08 -0.81
CA ASN A 239 -3.47 -24.07 -1.43
C ASN A 239 -3.71 -22.87 -2.36
N ALA A 240 -2.73 -21.99 -2.57
CA ALA A 240 -2.91 -20.80 -3.39
C ALA A 240 -3.19 -21.14 -4.86
N ASN A 241 -4.22 -20.50 -5.43
CA ASN A 241 -4.58 -20.66 -6.84
C ASN A 241 -4.09 -19.46 -7.66
N LEU A 242 -3.08 -19.67 -8.51
CA LEU A 242 -2.51 -18.61 -9.34
C LEU A 242 -3.46 -18.11 -10.44
N ASP A 243 -4.39 -18.93 -10.93
CA ASP A 243 -5.35 -18.48 -11.95
C ASP A 243 -6.44 -17.60 -11.35
N GLU A 244 -6.84 -17.90 -10.11
CA GLU A 244 -7.71 -17.03 -9.32
C GLU A 244 -7.02 -15.71 -9.01
N LEU A 245 -5.76 -15.74 -8.57
CA LEU A 245 -4.96 -14.54 -8.36
C LEU A 245 -4.80 -13.71 -9.63
N ASN A 246 -4.51 -14.35 -10.77
CA ASN A 246 -4.39 -13.69 -12.07
C ASN A 246 -5.66 -12.92 -12.44
N THR A 247 -6.82 -13.56 -12.26
CA THR A 247 -8.13 -12.95 -12.56
C THR A 247 -8.47 -11.85 -11.56
N TRP A 248 -8.11 -12.04 -10.28
CA TRP A 248 -8.44 -11.12 -9.20
C TRP A 248 -7.79 -9.74 -9.36
N MET A 249 -6.68 -9.62 -10.09
CA MET A 249 -5.97 -8.34 -10.31
C MET A 249 -6.65 -7.36 -11.28
N ASN A 250 -7.90 -7.61 -11.70
CA ASN A 250 -8.63 -6.74 -12.60
C ASN A 250 -9.76 -6.00 -11.88
N TRP A 251 -9.58 -4.72 -11.52
CA TRP A 251 -10.66 -3.97 -10.84
C TRP A 251 -11.95 -3.87 -11.66
N SER A 252 -11.84 -3.84 -12.99
CA SER A 252 -12.98 -3.63 -13.90
C SER A 252 -13.87 -4.85 -14.08
N ASP A 253 -13.40 -6.04 -13.72
CA ASP A 253 -14.25 -7.22 -13.65
C ASP A 253 -15.07 -7.15 -12.34
N PRO A 254 -16.41 -7.18 -12.41
CA PRO A 254 -17.28 -7.01 -11.24
C PRO A 254 -17.01 -8.03 -10.13
N ASP A 255 -16.49 -9.22 -10.48
CA ASP A 255 -16.20 -10.30 -9.56
C ASP A 255 -14.73 -10.38 -9.09
N ALA A 256 -13.85 -9.53 -9.60
CA ALA A 256 -12.43 -9.48 -9.22
C ALA A 256 -12.12 -8.29 -8.30
N PHE A 257 -10.86 -8.17 -7.86
CA PHE A 257 -10.32 -7.09 -7.02
C PHE A 257 -11.18 -6.75 -5.79
N LYS A 258 -11.85 -7.76 -5.26
CA LYS A 258 -12.83 -7.66 -4.17
C LYS A 258 -12.35 -8.42 -2.94
N THR A 259 -12.72 -7.95 -1.76
CA THR A 259 -12.60 -8.71 -0.52
C THR A 259 -13.61 -9.87 -0.51
N PRO A 260 -13.24 -11.09 -0.05
CA PRO A 260 -11.89 -11.49 0.36
C PRO A 260 -10.97 -11.71 -0.85
N VAL A 261 -9.67 -11.55 -0.62
CA VAL A 261 -8.63 -11.95 -1.58
C VAL A 261 -8.64 -13.47 -1.82
N PRO A 262 -8.05 -13.97 -2.93
CA PRO A 262 -7.98 -15.40 -3.21
C PRO A 262 -7.39 -16.22 -2.08
N GLU A 263 -7.92 -17.42 -1.86
CA GLU A 263 -7.47 -18.30 -0.78
C GLU A 263 -5.98 -18.64 -0.93
N GLY A 264 -5.24 -18.65 0.18
CA GLY A 264 -3.81 -18.96 0.19
C GLY A 264 -2.90 -17.84 -0.32
N VAL A 265 -3.44 -16.68 -0.71
CA VAL A 265 -2.65 -15.50 -1.10
C VAL A 265 -2.48 -14.54 0.08
N ILE A 266 -1.23 -14.15 0.35
CA ILE A 266 -0.91 -13.15 1.36
C ILE A 266 -0.14 -12.02 0.67
N PHE A 267 -0.76 -10.84 0.60
CA PHE A 267 -0.14 -9.63 0.10
C PHE A 267 0.83 -9.04 1.13
N LEU A 268 2.03 -8.69 0.69
CA LEU A 268 3.16 -8.25 1.53
C LEU A 268 3.64 -6.82 1.22
N GLY A 269 2.85 -6.05 0.46
CA GLY A 269 3.21 -4.73 -0.02
C GLY A 269 3.66 -4.75 -1.48
N GLY A 270 4.63 -3.90 -1.79
CA GLY A 270 5.04 -3.61 -3.15
C GLY A 270 5.02 -2.11 -3.39
N THR A 271 4.81 -1.70 -4.64
CA THR A 271 4.68 -0.30 -5.02
C THR A 271 3.55 -0.09 -6.02
N GLN A 272 2.93 1.08 -5.96
CA GLN A 272 1.91 1.56 -6.90
C GLN A 272 2.52 2.30 -8.10
N GLU A 273 1.67 2.76 -8.99
CA GLU A 273 2.03 3.38 -10.26
C GLU A 273 2.85 4.64 -10.09
N MET A 274 3.81 4.82 -10.98
CA MET A 274 4.67 5.99 -11.03
C MET A 274 4.97 6.36 -12.49
N PRO A 275 5.34 7.62 -12.82
CA PRO A 275 5.66 7.99 -14.18
C PRO A 275 6.87 7.20 -14.72
N GLU A 276 6.91 7.07 -16.05
CA GLU A 276 8.06 6.50 -16.77
C GLU A 276 9.39 7.12 -16.32
N GLY A 277 10.42 6.28 -16.22
CA GLY A 277 11.78 6.68 -15.87
C GLY A 277 11.97 6.97 -14.38
N LYS A 278 10.95 6.73 -13.55
CA LYS A 278 11.04 6.86 -12.10
C LYS A 278 11.26 5.50 -11.42
N THR A 279 11.71 5.56 -10.17
CA THR A 279 11.99 4.39 -9.34
C THR A 279 11.30 4.53 -8.00
N SER A 280 10.54 3.50 -7.61
CA SER A 280 10.08 3.31 -6.23
C SER A 280 10.89 2.21 -5.55
N TYR A 281 10.86 2.18 -4.22
CA TYR A 281 11.45 1.10 -3.45
C TYR A 281 10.42 0.52 -2.50
N PHE A 282 10.48 -0.79 -2.28
CA PHE A 282 9.78 -1.41 -1.16
C PHE A 282 10.69 -2.39 -0.41
N THR A 283 10.41 -2.57 0.87
CA THR A 283 11.18 -3.46 1.73
C THR A 283 10.29 -4.61 2.19
N ALA A 284 10.77 -5.84 2.03
CA ALA A 284 10.09 -7.03 2.54
C ALA A 284 11.07 -7.95 3.28
N THR A 285 10.56 -8.67 4.28
CA THR A 285 11.28 -9.77 4.93
C THR A 285 10.78 -11.07 4.35
N LEU A 286 11.67 -11.78 3.64
CA LEU A 286 11.35 -13.06 3.03
C LEU A 286 11.78 -14.22 3.94
N THR A 287 10.96 -15.26 3.97
CA THR A 287 11.25 -16.54 4.64
C THR A 287 11.13 -17.66 3.62
N PRO A 288 11.58 -18.89 3.91
CA PRO A 288 11.35 -20.01 3.02
C PRO A 288 9.87 -20.15 2.61
N GLY A 289 9.63 -20.33 1.30
CA GLY A 289 8.28 -20.36 0.74
C GLY A 289 8.22 -19.97 -0.73
N ASN A 290 6.99 -19.92 -1.25
CA ASN A 290 6.70 -19.52 -2.62
C ASN A 290 6.15 -18.10 -2.64
N TYR A 291 6.51 -17.36 -3.68
CA TYR A 291 6.18 -15.95 -3.84
C TYR A 291 5.86 -15.65 -5.30
N ALA A 292 5.19 -14.52 -5.52
CA ALA A 292 5.12 -13.92 -6.84
C ALA A 292 5.23 -12.40 -6.76
N PHE A 293 5.78 -11.81 -7.82
CA PHE A 293 5.52 -10.43 -8.19
C PHE A 293 4.33 -10.40 -9.14
N ILE A 294 3.41 -9.46 -8.94
CA ILE A 294 2.20 -9.35 -9.76
C ILE A 294 1.76 -7.89 -9.92
N ALA A 295 1.30 -7.49 -11.11
CA ALA A 295 0.72 -6.17 -11.35
C ALA A 295 -0.82 -6.20 -11.36
N GLU A 296 -1.45 -5.09 -10.99
CA GLU A 296 -2.88 -4.82 -11.13
C GLU A 296 -3.25 -4.47 -12.56
N VAL A 297 -3.28 -5.50 -13.41
CA VAL A 297 -3.69 -5.37 -14.82
C VAL A 297 -4.62 -6.52 -15.19
N PRO A 298 -5.41 -6.44 -16.28
CA PRO A 298 -6.22 -7.56 -16.73
C PRO A 298 -5.29 -8.62 -17.33
N ASP A 299 -5.46 -9.86 -16.87
CA ASP A 299 -4.65 -11.03 -17.26
C ASP A 299 -3.13 -10.78 -17.17
N PRO A 300 -2.58 -10.50 -15.97
CA PRO A 300 -1.17 -10.17 -15.79
C PRO A 300 -0.24 -11.29 -16.27
N ARG A 301 -0.64 -12.56 -16.16
CA ARG A 301 0.13 -13.72 -16.63
C ARG A 301 0.39 -13.64 -18.13
N SER A 302 -0.60 -13.30 -18.95
CA SER A 302 -0.42 -13.17 -20.41
C SER A 302 0.55 -12.04 -20.79
N LYS A 303 0.72 -11.06 -19.91
CA LYS A 303 1.56 -9.87 -20.07
C LYS A 303 2.94 -10.01 -19.41
N ASN A 304 3.32 -11.20 -18.93
CA ASN A 304 4.52 -11.42 -18.11
C ASN A 304 4.58 -10.55 -16.84
N MET A 305 3.43 -10.09 -16.35
CA MET A 305 3.29 -9.30 -15.13
C MET A 305 2.81 -10.15 -13.94
N LEU A 306 2.97 -11.47 -14.03
CA LEU A 306 2.86 -12.41 -12.92
C LEU A 306 4.08 -13.33 -12.97
N VAL A 307 5.03 -13.13 -12.03
CA VAL A 307 6.32 -13.82 -12.02
C VAL A 307 6.54 -14.49 -10.67
N THR A 308 6.61 -15.82 -10.67
CA THR A 308 6.78 -16.63 -9.45
C THR A 308 8.26 -16.88 -9.14
N PHE A 309 8.59 -16.93 -7.85
CA PHE A 309 9.90 -17.37 -7.37
C PHE A 309 9.78 -18.10 -6.02
N SER A 310 10.84 -18.78 -5.60
CA SER A 310 10.85 -19.51 -4.33
C SER A 310 12.09 -19.17 -3.51
N ILE A 311 11.91 -19.03 -2.20
CA ILE A 311 13.01 -18.93 -1.24
C ILE A 311 13.26 -20.33 -0.68
N PRO A 312 14.44 -20.93 -0.92
CA PRO A 312 14.72 -22.28 -0.48
C PRO A 312 14.77 -22.36 1.05
N GLY A 313 14.16 -23.40 1.63
CA GLY A 313 14.36 -23.72 3.04
C GLY A 313 15.73 -24.35 3.26
N ASN A 314 16.43 -23.93 4.31
CA ASN A 314 17.62 -24.65 4.79
C ASN A 314 17.20 -26.05 5.24
N ARG A 315 17.31 -27.05 4.36
CA ARG A 315 17.38 -28.44 4.78
C ARG A 315 18.73 -28.62 5.46
N LEU A 316 18.77 -28.48 6.78
CA LEU A 316 19.81 -29.14 7.56
C LEU A 316 19.72 -30.63 7.23
N SER A 317 20.61 -31.10 6.38
CA SER A 317 20.80 -32.53 6.13
C SER A 317 21.02 -33.18 7.49
N LYS A 318 20.05 -33.97 7.96
CA LYS A 318 20.29 -34.90 9.06
C LYS A 318 21.42 -35.82 8.57
N ARG A 319 22.62 -35.61 9.12
CA ARG A 319 23.75 -36.53 8.99
C ARG A 319 23.41 -37.86 9.67
#